data_AF-A0A8H4AB90-F1
#
_entry.id   AF-A0A8H4AB90-F1
#
_cell.length_a   1.000
_cell.length_b   1.000
_cell.length_c   1.000
_cell.angle_alpha   90.00
_cell.angle_beta   90.00
_cell.angle_gamma   90.00
#
_symmetry.space_group_name_H-M   'P 1'
#
loop_
_entity.id
_entity.type
_entity.pdbx_description
1 polymer ?
#
loop_
_entity_poly.entity_id
_entity_poly.type
_entity_poly.pdbx_seq_one_letter_code
_entity_poly.pdbx_strand_id
1 'polypeptide(L)'
;MMVLSGSSNTTIKLWSLKAQRCINTFTVHSDSVWFLYSDHPRLETFYAGCKDGLVTKIDYSGCTEIRDGECVAVLRKSLGSSR
;
A
#
# COMPACT_ATOMS: atom_id res chain seq x y z
N MET A 1 -14.54 11.08 0.54
CA MET A 1 -13.29 11.02 1.31
C MET A 1 -12.88 9.56 1.39
N MET A 2 -11.65 9.27 1.01
CA MET A 2 -11.04 7.96 1.14
C MET A 2 -9.99 8.00 2.27
N VAL A 3 -9.77 6.88 2.94
CA VAL A 3 -8.79 6.74 4.03
C VAL A 3 -7.98 5.49 3.80
N LEU A 4 -6.66 5.58 4.00
CA LEU A 4 -5.74 4.45 3.99
C LEU A 4 -5.32 4.11 5.42
N SER A 5 -5.23 2.83 5.72
CA SER A 5 -4.72 2.32 6.99
C SER A 5 -3.81 1.13 6.75
N GLY A 6 -2.64 1.12 7.39
CA GLY A 6 -1.68 0.02 7.37
C GLY A 6 -1.64 -0.67 8.72
N SER A 7 -1.32 -1.95 8.75
CA SER A 7 -1.31 -2.75 9.97
C SER A 7 -0.07 -3.64 10.07
N SER A 8 0.24 -4.05 11.30
CA SER A 8 1.30 -5.01 11.59
C SER A 8 0.98 -6.43 11.14
N ASN A 9 -0.27 -6.72 10.85
CA ASN A 9 -0.70 -7.98 10.23
C ASN A 9 -0.45 -8.04 8.71
N THR A 10 0.47 -7.20 8.20
CA THR A 10 0.87 -7.10 6.79
C THR A 10 -0.20 -6.57 5.82
N THR A 11 -1.37 -6.17 6.33
CA THR A 11 -2.48 -5.68 5.50
C THR A 11 -2.52 -4.16 5.40
N ILE A 12 -2.92 -3.69 4.22
CA ILE A 12 -3.27 -2.29 3.97
C ILE A 12 -4.73 -2.26 3.55
N LYS A 13 -5.53 -1.39 4.17
CA LYS A 13 -6.96 -1.26 3.87
C LYS A 13 -7.27 0.13 3.34
N LEU A 14 -8.11 0.15 2.32
CA LEU A 14 -8.68 1.35 1.74
C LEU A 14 -10.15 1.45 2.15
N TRP A 15 -10.54 2.59 2.69
CA TRP A 15 -11.88 2.83 3.22
C TRP A 15 -12.53 3.99 2.47
N SER A 16 -13.82 3.86 2.19
CA SER A 16 -14.65 4.98 1.75
C SER A 16 -15.52 5.41 2.91
N LEU A 17 -15.29 6.61 3.42
CA LEU A 17 -16.15 7.17 4.48
C LEU A 17 -17.54 7.52 3.95
N LYS A 18 -17.67 7.81 2.65
CA LYS A 18 -18.97 8.04 2.02
C LYS A 18 -19.83 6.77 1.97
N ALA A 19 -19.20 5.64 1.68
CA ALA A 19 -19.89 4.35 1.62
C ALA A 19 -19.82 3.57 2.95
N GLN A 20 -19.16 4.13 3.97
CA GLN A 20 -18.93 3.54 5.30
C GLN A 20 -18.46 2.07 5.27
N ARG A 21 -17.63 1.72 4.28
CA ARG A 21 -17.17 0.34 4.09
C ARG A 21 -15.70 0.29 3.68
N CYS A 22 -15.08 -0.84 4.01
CA CYS A 22 -13.81 -1.22 3.44
C CYS A 22 -14.02 -1.45 1.94
N ILE A 23 -13.26 -0.74 1.14
CA ILE A 23 -13.31 -0.83 -0.31
C ILE A 23 -12.38 -1.95 -0.77
N ASN A 24 -11.16 -2.00 -0.22
CA ASN A 24 -10.23 -3.06 -0.54
C ASN A 24 -9.23 -3.36 0.58
N THR A 25 -8.67 -4.56 0.56
CA THR A 25 -7.56 -5.00 1.41
C THR A 25 -6.42 -5.49 0.53
N PHE A 26 -5.28 -4.83 0.61
CA PHE A 26 -4.05 -5.18 -0.09
C PHE A 26 -3.14 -5.99 0.84
N THR A 27 -2.66 -7.13 0.35
CA THR A 27 -1.75 -8.04 1.05
C THR A 27 -0.48 -8.21 0.22
N VAL A 28 0.30 -7.13 0.10
CA VAL A 28 1.52 -7.11 -0.73
C VAL A 28 2.78 -7.40 0.08
N HIS A 29 2.75 -7.07 1.37
CA HIS A 29 3.92 -7.14 2.22
C HIS A 29 4.02 -8.47 2.96
N SER A 30 5.26 -8.91 3.18
CA SER A 30 5.55 -10.13 3.96
C SER A 30 5.73 -9.84 5.45
N ASP A 31 5.76 -8.57 5.86
CA ASP A 31 5.93 -8.13 7.25
C ASP A 31 5.10 -6.85 7.52
N SER A 32 5.17 -6.35 8.76
CA SER A 32 4.46 -5.20 9.28
C SER A 32 4.65 -3.96 8.40
N VAL A 33 3.54 -3.30 8.05
CA VAL A 33 3.54 -2.02 7.33
C VAL A 33 3.71 -0.89 8.34
N TRP A 34 4.67 0.00 8.09
CA TRP A 34 5.01 1.09 9.01
C TRP A 34 4.72 2.47 8.43
N PHE A 35 4.77 2.58 7.11
CA PHE A 35 4.65 3.85 6.43
C PHE A 35 3.66 3.74 5.29
N LEU A 36 2.78 4.73 5.20
CA LEU A 36 1.89 4.93 4.07
C LEU A 36 2.01 6.38 3.63
N TYR A 37 2.16 6.58 2.33
CA TYR A 37 2.26 7.91 1.74
C TYR A 37 1.51 7.93 0.41
N SER A 38 0.77 9.00 0.16
CA SER A 38 0.12 9.23 -1.13
C SER A 38 0.19 10.70 -1.46
N ASP A 39 0.59 11.00 -2.68
CA ASP A 39 0.53 12.34 -3.27
C ASP A 39 -0.74 12.53 -4.12
N HIS A 40 -1.49 11.44 -4.36
CA HIS A 40 -2.63 11.47 -5.26
C HIS A 40 -3.90 11.97 -4.54
N PRO A 41 -4.64 12.95 -5.10
CA PRO A 41 -5.80 13.56 -4.45
C PRO A 41 -6.95 12.59 -4.16
N ARG A 42 -6.99 11.46 -4.89
CA ARG A 42 -8.00 10.40 -4.74
C ARG A 42 -7.47 9.10 -4.14
N LEU A 43 -6.21 9.07 -3.69
CA LEU A 43 -5.53 7.86 -3.18
C LEU A 43 -5.43 6.70 -4.19
N GLU A 44 -5.62 6.95 -5.49
CA GLU A 44 -5.50 5.95 -6.58
C GLU A 44 -4.09 5.37 -6.71
N THR A 45 -3.09 6.15 -6.29
CA THR A 45 -1.70 5.73 -6.22
C THR A 45 -1.16 6.02 -4.83
N PHE A 46 -0.53 5.04 -4.20
CA PHE A 46 0.08 5.21 -2.88
C PHE A 46 1.32 4.32 -2.72
N TYR A 47 2.16 4.69 -1.76
CA TYR A 47 3.38 4.00 -1.41
C TYR A 47 3.23 3.41 -0.01
N ALA A 48 3.74 2.19 0.15
CA ALA A 48 3.75 1.49 1.41
C ALA A 48 5.17 1.00 1.72
N GLY A 49 5.64 1.33 2.92
CA GLY A 49 6.93 0.89 3.44
C GLY A 49 6.75 -0.20 4.49
N CYS A 50 7.49 -1.29 4.33
CA CYS A 50 7.44 -2.44 5.21
C CYS A 50 8.80 -2.73 5.88
N LYS A 51 8.75 -3.44 7.01
CA LYS A 51 9.93 -3.88 7.77
C LYS A 51 10.82 -4.85 7.01
N ASP A 52 10.28 -5.51 5.98
CA ASP A 52 11.02 -6.37 5.04
C ASP A 52 12.08 -5.60 4.21
N GLY A 53 12.11 -4.27 4.31
CA GLY A 53 13.04 -3.41 3.58
C GLY A 53 12.56 -3.08 2.16
N LEU A 54 11.30 -3.42 1.84
CA LEU A 54 10.65 -3.08 0.58
C LEU A 54 9.75 -1.85 0.74
N VAL A 55 9.84 -0.98 -0.25
CA VAL A 55 8.84 0.04 -0.53
C VAL A 55 8.12 -0.36 -1.80
N THR A 56 6.82 -0.57 -1.66
CA THR A 56 5.93 -0.95 -2.75
C THR A 56 5.12 0.26 -3.17
N LYS A 57 4.99 0.47 -4.48
CA LYS A 57 4.01 1.39 -5.05
C LYS A 57 2.79 0.58 -5.46
N ILE A 58 1.64 0.99 -4.98
CA ILE A 58 0.35 0.43 -5.36
C ILE A 58 -0.30 1.44 -6.29
N ASP A 59 -0.71 0.98 -7.47
CA ASP A 59 -1.43 1.78 -8.44
C ASP A 59 -2.69 1.03 -8.88
N TYR A 60 -3.85 1.67 -8.70
CA TYR A 60 -5.13 1.13 -9.17
C TYR A 60 -5.90 2.12 -10.05
N SER A 61 -5.25 3.18 -10.56
CA SER A 61 -5.91 4.27 -11.27
C SER A 61 -6.59 3.89 -12.60
N GLY A 62 -6.39 2.66 -13.09
CA GLY A 62 -6.97 2.15 -14.33
C GLY A 62 -7.84 0.89 -14.17
N CYS A 63 -8.00 0.36 -12.95
CA CYS A 63 -8.69 -0.91 -12.74
C CYS A 63 -10.17 -0.66 -12.41
N THR A 64 -11.07 -1.26 -13.20
CA THR A 64 -12.52 -1.24 -12.97
C THR A 64 -12.88 -1.93 -11.64
N GLU A 65 -12.09 -2.92 -11.24
CA GLU A 65 -12.12 -3.54 -9.92
C GLU A 65 -10.78 -3.36 -9.21
N ILE A 66 -10.81 -2.85 -7.97
CA ILE A 66 -9.59 -2.52 -7.20
C ILE A 66 -8.80 -3.80 -6.83
N ARG A 67 -9.41 -4.99 -6.97
CA ARG A 67 -8.77 -6.29 -6.80
C ARG A 67 -7.74 -6.59 -7.89
N ASP A 68 -7.86 -5.95 -9.06
CA ASP A 68 -6.91 -6.04 -10.17
C ASP A 68 -5.82 -4.96 -10.10
N GLY A 69 -5.75 -4.19 -9.02
CA GLY A 69 -4.72 -3.18 -8.83
C GLY A 69 -3.32 -3.81 -8.90
N GLU A 70 -2.47 -3.29 -9.79
CA GLU A 70 -1.10 -3.77 -9.90
C GLU A 70 -0.28 -3.27 -8.71
N CYS A 71 0.38 -4.21 -8.05
CA CYS A 71 1.25 -3.94 -6.92
C CYS A 71 2.69 -4.17 -7.37
N VAL A 72 3.45 -3.09 -7.54
CA VAL A 72 4.83 -3.17 -8.02
C VAL A 72 5.76 -2.81 -6.86
N ALA A 73 6.67 -3.73 -6.52
CA ALA A 73 7.77 -3.44 -5.62
C ALA A 73 8.75 -2.49 -6.33
N VAL A 74 8.87 -1.25 -5.86
CA VAL A 74 9.64 -0.20 -6.55
C VAL A 74 11.04 -0.05 -5.98
N LEU A 75 11.22 -0.25 -4.67
CA LEU A 75 12.51 -0.04 -4.03
C LEU A 75 12.78 -1.09 -2.96
N ARG A 76 13.95 -1.73 -3.03
CA ARG A 76 14.46 -2.66 -2.02
C ARG A 76 15.72 -2.07 -1.41
N LYS A 77 15.75 -1.89 -0.09
CA LYS A 77 16.99 -1.56 0.61
C LYS A 77 17.93 -2.76 0.48
N SER A 78 19.02 -2.62 -0.29
CA SER A 78 20.12 -3.57 -0.19
C SER A 78 20.79 -3.32 1.17
N LEU A 79 20.81 -4.35 2.02
CA LEU A 79 21.66 -4.33 3.20
C LEU A 79 23.09 -4.34 2.67
N GLY A 80 23.68 -3.17 2.51
CA GLY A 80 25.11 -3.03 2.33
C GLY A 80 25.80 -3.77 3.48
N SER A 81 26.61 -4.76 3.13
CA SER A 81 27.48 -5.46 4.06
C SER A 81 28.36 -4.41 4.75
N SER A 82 27.99 -4.01 5.97
CA SER A 82 28.90 -3.30 6.84
C SER A 82 29.96 -4.33 7.25
N ARG A 83 31.17 -4.15 6.72
CA ARG A 83 32.38 -4.75 7.29
C ARG A 83 32.65 -4.14 8.66
#